data_AF-D2VW64-F1
#
_entry.id   AF-D2VW64-F1
#
_cell.length_a   1.000
_cell.length_b   1.000
_cell.length_c   1.000
_cell.angle_alpha   90.00
_cell.angle_beta   90.00
_cell.angle_gamma   90.00
#
_symmetry.space_group_name_H-M   'P 1'
#
loop_
_entity.id
_entity.type
_entity.pdbx_description
1 polymer ?
#
loop_
_entity_poly.entity_id
_entity_poly.type
_entity_poly.pdbx_seq_one_letter_code
_entity_poly.pdbx_strand_id
1 'polypeptide(L)'
;MKWRIVASTNDNSSIPLDWHPLPPKNVKYMLGTGTTYYDWSQKAMLEVYDDYCVPIFGPLTDKINQFRCNFLNVNLTSYLISLDPSPFPKCCVFGEQVFHPPEPTFLNNMFYNSSAALFGKPVDWWVLDTDQNDPAEPFGYGFYPKDQVSGYQTPAAFWFRTVDGFSIQYFKDFEVKKPDPSVWKLPSYCVNAPSCGYL
;
A
#
# COMPACT_ATOMS: atom_id res chain seq x y z
N MET A 1 8.05 -10.13 0.62
CA MET A 1 8.41 -9.06 1.56
C MET A 1 7.41 -9.08 2.71
N LYS A 2 7.78 -8.91 3.98
CA LYS A 2 6.82 -8.95 5.11
C LYS A 2 6.62 -7.58 5.72
N TRP A 3 5.39 -7.09 5.83
CA TRP A 3 5.10 -5.71 6.19
C TRP A 3 4.52 -5.62 7.61
N ARG A 4 4.61 -4.42 8.20
CA ARG A 4 3.74 -4.04 9.31
C ARG A 4 2.97 -2.81 8.85
N ILE A 5 1.66 -2.94 8.70
CA ILE A 5 0.80 -1.84 8.26
C ILE A 5 0.49 -0.98 9.48
N VAL A 6 1.25 0.07 9.70
CA VAL A 6 1.10 0.89 10.90
C VAL A 6 0.36 2.17 10.53
N ALA A 7 -0.88 2.28 10.98
CA ALA A 7 -1.67 3.51 11.02
C ALA A 7 -2.28 4.00 9.70
N SER A 8 -3.58 3.76 9.59
CA SER A 8 -4.49 4.59 8.80
C SER A 8 -5.08 5.66 9.72
N THR A 9 -5.25 6.90 9.27
CA THR A 9 -5.71 8.06 10.06
C THR A 9 -6.86 8.81 9.38
N ASN A 10 -7.74 9.43 10.17
CA ASN A 10 -8.77 10.38 9.71
C ASN A 10 -8.31 11.86 9.69
N ASP A 11 -7.04 12.12 9.94
CA ASP A 11 -6.48 13.48 9.97
C ASP A 11 -5.98 13.89 8.57
N ASN A 12 -6.66 14.88 7.98
CA ASN A 12 -6.30 15.51 6.70
C ASN A 12 -5.34 16.70 6.84
N SER A 13 -4.96 17.08 8.07
CA SER A 13 -4.21 18.32 8.32
C SER A 13 -2.74 18.25 7.90
N SER A 14 -2.14 17.05 7.78
CA SER A 14 -0.75 16.88 7.35
C SER A 14 -0.43 15.47 6.85
N ILE A 15 0.49 15.39 5.89
CA ILE A 15 1.08 14.14 5.39
C ILE A 15 1.88 13.47 6.53
N PRO A 16 1.82 12.14 6.72
CA PRO A 16 2.41 11.45 7.87
C PRO A 16 3.94 11.24 7.77
N LEU A 17 4.70 12.30 7.45
CA LEU A 17 6.16 12.20 7.24
C LEU A 17 6.96 11.98 8.54
N ASP A 18 6.45 12.51 9.67
CA ASP A 18 7.13 12.50 10.98
C ASP A 18 6.50 11.52 11.99
N TRP A 19 5.64 10.61 11.51
CA TRP A 19 4.93 9.68 12.38
C TRP A 19 5.85 8.56 12.83
N HIS A 20 6.12 8.47 14.13
CA HIS A 20 7.07 7.50 14.68
C HIS A 20 6.63 6.95 16.04
N PRO A 21 6.40 5.64 16.20
CA PRO A 21 5.84 4.68 15.23
C PRO A 21 4.30 4.78 15.12
N LEU A 22 3.68 5.64 15.92
CA LEU A 22 2.23 5.83 15.98
C LEU A 22 1.89 7.27 15.62
N PRO A 23 0.67 7.52 15.13
CA PRO A 23 0.16 8.86 14.95
C PRO A 23 0.18 9.66 16.27
N PRO A 24 0.15 11.00 16.21
CA PRO A 24 0.01 11.84 17.40
C PRO A 24 -1.18 11.38 18.28
N LYS A 25 -1.08 11.56 19.61
CA LYS A 25 -2.06 11.05 20.59
C LYS A 25 -3.52 11.43 20.31
N ASN A 26 -3.76 12.52 19.59
CA ASN A 26 -5.08 13.06 19.33
C ASN A 26 -5.67 12.59 17.99
N VAL A 27 -4.93 11.79 17.23
CA VAL A 27 -5.33 11.24 15.95
C VAL A 27 -5.90 9.84 16.17
N LYS A 28 -7.10 9.58 15.63
CA LYS A 28 -7.65 8.22 15.62
C LYS A 28 -6.99 7.43 14.50
N TYR A 29 -6.60 6.19 14.80
CA TYR A 29 -5.98 5.32 13.83
C TYR A 29 -6.31 3.84 14.01
N MET A 30 -6.08 3.07 12.95
CA MET A 30 -6.11 1.60 12.96
C MET A 30 -4.70 1.06 12.73
N LEU A 31 -4.35 -0.03 13.42
CA LEU A 31 -3.06 -0.72 13.23
C LEU A 31 -3.28 -2.13 12.72
N GLY A 32 -2.46 -2.54 11.77
CA GLY A 32 -2.57 -3.83 11.12
C GLY A 32 -1.21 -4.39 10.73
N THR A 33 -1.28 -5.56 10.12
CA THR A 33 -0.13 -6.31 9.64
C THR A 33 -0.48 -6.89 8.29
N GLY A 34 0.57 -7.21 7.54
CA GLY A 34 0.39 -7.65 6.18
C GLY A 34 1.69 -8.10 5.57
N THR A 35 1.60 -8.55 4.34
CA THR A 35 2.74 -9.06 3.58
C THR A 35 2.56 -8.65 2.14
N THR A 36 3.65 -8.23 1.51
CA THR A 36 3.58 -7.78 0.13
C THR A 36 4.62 -8.46 -0.72
N TYR A 37 4.24 -8.78 -1.94
CA TYR A 37 5.09 -9.43 -2.91
C TYR A 37 5.03 -8.60 -4.17
N TYR A 38 6.20 -8.25 -4.71
CA TYR A 38 6.32 -7.48 -5.94
C TYR A 38 7.24 -8.20 -6.92
N ASP A 39 6.83 -8.24 -8.19
CA ASP A 39 7.68 -8.55 -9.32
C ASP A 39 7.35 -7.60 -10.48
N TRP A 40 8.13 -6.53 -10.60
CA TRP A 40 7.98 -5.52 -11.65
C TRP A 40 8.13 -6.12 -13.05
N SER A 41 8.95 -7.17 -13.22
CA SER A 41 9.17 -7.80 -14.53
C SER A 41 7.96 -8.58 -15.03
N GLN A 42 7.12 -9.05 -14.10
CA GLN A 42 5.84 -9.71 -14.39
C GLN A 42 4.64 -8.76 -14.26
N LYS A 43 4.88 -7.49 -13.89
CA LYS A 43 3.83 -6.53 -13.50
C LYS A 43 2.86 -7.14 -12.49
N ALA A 44 3.40 -7.92 -11.55
CA ALA A 44 2.64 -8.69 -10.58
C ALA A 44 2.88 -8.18 -9.16
N MET A 45 1.80 -8.02 -8.42
CA MET A 45 1.83 -7.50 -7.06
C MET A 45 0.74 -8.14 -6.22
N LEU A 46 1.09 -8.62 -5.04
CA LEU A 46 0.15 -9.14 -4.05
C LEU A 46 0.37 -8.40 -2.75
N GLU A 47 -0.67 -7.77 -2.24
CA GLU A 47 -0.71 -7.20 -0.90
C GLU A 47 -1.70 -8.01 -0.06
N VAL A 48 -1.24 -8.50 1.08
CA VAL A 48 -2.01 -9.29 2.05
C VAL A 48 -2.26 -8.42 3.27
N TYR A 49 -3.51 -8.32 3.69
CA TYR A 49 -3.96 -7.54 4.84
C TYR A 49 -4.55 -8.48 5.90
N ASP A 50 -3.77 -8.73 6.96
CA ASP A 50 -4.02 -9.78 7.95
C ASP A 50 -4.96 -9.37 9.09
N ASP A 51 -5.25 -8.07 9.26
CA ASP A 51 -6.06 -7.54 10.37
C ASP A 51 -7.31 -6.77 9.91
N TYR A 52 -7.15 -5.88 8.92
CA TYR A 52 -8.23 -5.12 8.28
C TYR A 52 -7.79 -4.74 6.87
N CYS A 53 -8.73 -4.58 5.95
CA CYS A 53 -8.45 -4.31 4.55
C CYS A 53 -7.97 -2.86 4.38
N VAL A 54 -7.25 -2.59 3.29
CA VAL A 54 -6.74 -1.25 2.98
C VAL A 54 -7.85 -0.18 3.15
N PRO A 55 -7.58 0.94 3.83
CA PRO A 55 -8.59 1.91 4.28
C PRO A 55 -9.09 2.86 3.17
N ILE A 56 -9.38 2.34 1.97
CA ILE A 56 -9.78 3.17 0.80
C ILE A 56 -11.28 3.13 0.53
N PHE A 57 -12.04 2.29 1.25
CA PHE A 57 -13.47 2.09 0.94
C PHE A 57 -14.40 3.04 1.70
N GLY A 58 -13.92 3.61 2.80
CA GLY A 58 -14.66 4.57 3.63
C GLY A 58 -13.84 5.04 4.84
N PRO A 59 -14.38 5.97 5.64
CA PRO A 59 -13.75 6.45 6.87
C PRO A 59 -13.39 5.32 7.84
N LEU A 60 -12.35 5.48 8.66
CA LEU A 60 -11.95 4.44 9.64
C LEU A 60 -13.00 4.19 10.73
N THR A 61 -13.89 5.15 10.95
CA THR A 61 -15.04 4.99 11.85
C THR A 61 -16.05 4.00 11.30
N ASP A 62 -16.07 3.82 9.99
CA ASP A 62 -17.00 2.94 9.32
C ASP A 62 -16.37 1.55 9.29
N LYS A 63 -17.13 0.55 9.73
CA LYS A 63 -16.66 -0.84 9.78
C LYS A 63 -16.43 -1.46 8.39
N ILE A 64 -16.55 -0.66 7.32
CA ILE A 64 -16.45 -1.10 5.94
C ILE A 64 -15.08 -1.68 5.61
N ASN A 65 -14.02 -1.21 6.28
CA ASN A 65 -12.65 -1.72 6.12
C ASN A 65 -12.31 -2.88 7.07
N GLN A 66 -13.20 -3.25 8.01
CA GLN A 66 -12.92 -4.21 9.10
C GLN A 66 -13.10 -5.68 8.66
N PHE A 67 -12.36 -6.08 7.64
CA PHE A 67 -12.30 -7.45 7.15
C PHE A 67 -10.90 -7.73 6.59
N ARG A 68 -10.39 -8.96 6.67
CA ARG A 68 -9.11 -9.29 6.05
C ARG A 68 -9.26 -9.44 4.54
N CYS A 69 -8.25 -9.02 3.79
CA CYS A 69 -8.32 -9.05 2.33
C CYS A 69 -6.95 -9.22 1.68
N ASN A 70 -6.96 -9.60 0.42
CA ASN A 70 -5.79 -9.51 -0.46
C ASN A 70 -6.11 -8.61 -1.66
N PHE A 71 -5.14 -7.80 -2.07
CA PHE A 71 -5.11 -7.16 -3.38
C PHE A 71 -4.13 -7.92 -4.27
N LEU A 72 -4.65 -8.62 -5.27
CA LEU A 72 -3.85 -9.33 -6.26
C LEU A 72 -3.91 -8.57 -7.58
N ASN A 73 -2.77 -8.04 -8.00
CA ASN A 73 -2.59 -7.34 -9.26
C ASN A 73 -1.81 -8.24 -10.21
N VAL A 74 -2.50 -8.77 -11.20
CA VAL A 74 -1.92 -9.67 -12.22
C VAL A 74 -2.59 -9.38 -13.56
N ASN A 75 -1.83 -9.50 -14.65
CA ASN A 75 -2.34 -9.22 -16.00
C ASN A 75 -3.00 -7.84 -16.14
N LEU A 76 -2.47 -6.84 -15.43
CA LEU A 76 -3.02 -5.47 -15.40
C LEU A 76 -4.43 -5.37 -14.79
N THR A 77 -4.89 -6.37 -14.06
CA THR A 77 -6.17 -6.34 -13.33
C THR A 77 -5.89 -6.41 -11.84
N SER A 78 -6.56 -5.53 -11.08
CA SER A 78 -6.51 -5.47 -9.62
C SER A 78 -7.71 -6.20 -9.04
N TYR A 79 -7.49 -7.31 -8.35
CA TYR A 79 -8.53 -8.10 -7.70
C TYR A 79 -8.54 -7.85 -6.19
N LEU A 80 -9.71 -7.51 -5.64
CA LEU A 80 -9.96 -7.56 -4.21
C LEU A 80 -10.48 -8.96 -3.86
N ILE A 81 -9.78 -9.66 -2.96
CA ILE A 81 -10.14 -10.99 -2.47
C ILE A 81 -10.45 -10.87 -0.98
N SER A 82 -11.71 -11.03 -0.61
CA SER A 82 -12.14 -10.99 0.80
C SER A 82 -11.86 -12.32 1.47
N LEU A 83 -11.22 -12.30 2.63
CA LEU A 83 -10.90 -13.50 3.43
C LEU A 83 -11.93 -13.75 4.55
N ASP A 84 -12.68 -12.70 4.91
CA ASP A 84 -13.75 -12.71 5.91
C ASP A 84 -15.06 -12.18 5.29
N PRO A 85 -16.22 -12.28 5.98
CA PRO A 85 -17.43 -11.60 5.57
C PRO A 85 -17.18 -10.10 5.39
N SER A 86 -17.50 -9.59 4.21
CA SER A 86 -17.30 -8.19 3.84
C SER A 86 -18.49 -7.66 3.04
N PRO A 87 -18.58 -6.33 2.84
CA PRO A 87 -19.57 -5.72 1.95
C PRO A 87 -19.34 -6.06 0.47
N PHE A 88 -18.20 -6.65 0.13
CA PHE A 88 -17.80 -6.97 -1.23
C PHE A 88 -18.06 -8.45 -1.54
N PRO A 89 -18.18 -8.82 -2.82
CA PRO A 89 -18.09 -10.21 -3.24
C PRO A 89 -16.80 -10.86 -2.71
N LYS A 90 -16.81 -12.18 -2.53
CA LYS A 90 -15.62 -12.95 -2.11
C LYS A 90 -14.39 -12.66 -2.97
N CYS A 91 -14.62 -12.39 -4.26
CA CYS A 91 -13.64 -11.83 -5.16
C CYS A 91 -14.32 -10.87 -6.12
N CYS A 92 -13.73 -9.71 -6.35
CA CYS A 92 -14.21 -8.74 -7.33
C CYS A 92 -13.03 -8.03 -8.01
N VAL A 93 -13.25 -7.52 -9.22
CA VAL A 93 -12.32 -6.65 -9.93
C VAL A 93 -12.45 -5.25 -9.34
N PHE A 94 -11.38 -4.79 -8.69
CA PHE A 94 -11.30 -3.44 -8.13
C PHE A 94 -10.99 -2.40 -9.22
N GLY A 95 -10.23 -2.78 -10.24
CA GLY A 95 -9.99 -1.92 -11.39
C GLY A 95 -8.97 -2.49 -12.36
N GLU A 96 -8.92 -1.92 -13.56
CA GLU A 96 -7.93 -2.25 -14.59
C GLU A 96 -6.85 -1.18 -14.66
N GLN A 97 -5.58 -1.61 -14.79
CA GLN A 97 -4.39 -0.76 -14.92
C GLN A 97 -4.14 0.20 -13.73
N VAL A 98 -4.87 0.05 -12.63
CA VAL A 98 -4.84 1.03 -11.53
C VAL A 98 -3.65 0.82 -10.59
N PHE A 99 -3.33 -0.43 -10.26
CA PHE A 99 -2.26 -0.75 -9.32
C PHE A 99 -1.27 -1.73 -9.93
N HIS A 100 -0.01 -1.33 -9.96
CA HIS A 100 1.09 -2.18 -10.40
C HIS A 100 2.30 -1.94 -9.50
N PRO A 101 3.22 -2.92 -9.36
CA PRO A 101 4.43 -2.72 -8.60
C PRO A 101 5.25 -1.55 -9.17
N PRO A 102 5.92 -0.74 -8.33
CA PRO A 102 6.82 0.30 -8.80
C PRO A 102 7.95 -0.27 -9.67
N GLU A 103 8.13 0.28 -10.87
CA GLU A 103 9.23 -0.09 -11.76
C GLU A 103 10.56 0.51 -11.28
N PRO A 104 11.74 -0.03 -11.65
CA PRO A 104 13.03 0.50 -11.17
C PRO A 104 13.25 2.01 -11.40
N THR A 105 12.59 2.59 -12.39
CA THR A 105 12.68 4.01 -12.74
C THR A 105 11.55 4.87 -12.17
N PHE A 106 10.66 4.32 -11.35
CA PHE A 106 9.44 5.02 -10.92
C PHE A 106 9.74 6.34 -10.18
N LEU A 107 10.85 6.41 -9.43
CA LEU A 107 11.28 7.62 -8.74
C LEU A 107 11.59 8.79 -9.68
N ASN A 108 11.86 8.55 -10.96
CA ASN A 108 12.05 9.63 -11.95
C ASN A 108 10.77 10.45 -12.17
N ASN A 109 9.62 9.89 -11.83
CA ASN A 109 8.31 10.54 -11.94
C ASN A 109 7.88 11.19 -10.61
N MET A 110 8.66 11.03 -9.54
CA MET A 110 8.36 11.60 -8.22
C MET A 110 9.31 12.74 -7.91
N PHE A 111 8.87 13.70 -7.09
CA PHE A 111 9.75 14.77 -6.62
C PHE A 111 10.23 14.48 -5.20
N TYR A 112 11.49 14.84 -4.93
CA TYR A 112 12.03 14.82 -3.58
C TYR A 112 11.29 15.86 -2.72
N ASN A 113 10.79 15.44 -1.56
CA ASN A 113 10.05 16.30 -0.65
C ASN A 113 10.92 16.71 0.56
N SER A 114 11.43 15.73 1.32
CA SER A 114 12.17 16.00 2.56
C SER A 114 12.97 14.77 3.02
N SER A 115 13.85 14.98 4.00
CA SER A 115 14.49 13.91 4.77
C SER A 115 13.94 13.92 6.20
N ALA A 116 13.65 12.75 6.76
CA ALA A 116 13.19 12.55 8.13
C ALA A 116 13.86 11.31 8.75
N ALA A 117 13.43 10.89 9.94
CA ALA A 117 14.00 9.73 10.63
C ALA A 117 12.95 8.68 11.04
N LEU A 118 12.70 7.67 10.21
CA LEU A 118 11.83 6.54 10.59
C LEU A 118 12.58 5.54 11.48
N PHE A 119 12.06 5.30 12.69
CA PHE A 119 12.64 4.39 13.69
C PHE A 119 14.12 4.68 14.00
N GLY A 120 14.49 5.96 14.05
CA GLY A 120 15.86 6.40 14.33
C GLY A 120 16.84 6.22 13.17
N LYS A 121 16.36 5.87 11.97
CA LYS A 121 17.17 5.77 10.75
C LYS A 121 16.77 6.88 9.76
N PRO A 122 17.74 7.51 9.07
CA PRO A 122 17.43 8.51 8.06
C PRO A 122 16.61 7.91 6.91
N VAL A 123 15.64 8.66 6.41
CA VAL A 123 14.76 8.30 5.30
C VAL A 123 14.55 9.51 4.42
N ASP A 124 14.66 9.32 3.11
CA ASP A 124 14.35 10.34 2.11
C ASP A 124 12.95 10.07 1.52
N TRP A 125 12.12 11.10 1.52
CA TRP A 125 10.73 11.05 1.05
C TRP A 125 10.60 11.57 -0.37
N TRP A 126 9.93 10.78 -1.20
CA TRP A 126 9.58 11.07 -2.58
C TRP A 126 8.06 11.09 -2.71
N VAL A 127 7.51 12.10 -3.37
CA VAL A 127 6.06 12.33 -3.44
C VAL A 127 5.61 12.48 -4.89
N LEU A 128 4.44 11.95 -5.19
CA LEU A 128 3.67 12.25 -6.38
C LEU A 128 2.42 13.04 -5.94
N ASP A 129 2.29 14.24 -6.48
CA ASP A 129 1.22 15.22 -6.17
C ASP A 129 1.12 16.18 -7.37
N THR A 130 0.85 15.59 -8.54
CA THR A 130 0.82 16.28 -9.84
C THR A 130 -0.59 16.51 -10.35
N ASP A 131 -1.58 15.70 -9.97
CA ASP A 131 -2.97 15.88 -10.32
C ASP A 131 -3.88 15.93 -9.07
N GLN A 132 -4.38 17.12 -8.77
CA GLN A 132 -5.30 17.34 -7.64
C GLN A 132 -6.67 16.66 -7.82
N ASN A 133 -7.00 16.20 -9.03
CA ASN A 133 -8.25 15.51 -9.32
C ASN A 133 -8.09 13.99 -9.29
N ASP A 134 -6.86 13.47 -9.24
CA ASP A 134 -6.63 12.04 -9.10
C ASP A 134 -6.90 11.64 -7.64
N PRO A 135 -7.92 10.80 -7.36
CA PRO A 135 -8.21 10.35 -6.00
C PRO A 135 -7.11 9.48 -5.38
N ALA A 136 -6.21 8.91 -6.21
CA ALA A 136 -5.03 8.19 -5.74
C ALA A 136 -3.90 9.13 -5.31
N GLU A 137 -3.94 10.41 -5.69
CA GLU A 137 -2.95 11.42 -5.32
C GLU A 137 -3.40 12.31 -4.14
N PRO A 138 -2.46 12.78 -3.31
CA PRO A 138 -1.04 12.47 -3.35
C PRO A 138 -0.72 11.15 -2.65
N PHE A 139 0.42 10.58 -3.04
CA PHE A 139 1.06 9.47 -2.33
C PHE A 139 2.58 9.66 -2.29
N GLY A 140 3.25 8.95 -1.38
CA GLY A 140 4.69 9.07 -1.24
C GLY A 140 5.38 7.81 -0.72
N TYR A 141 6.63 7.66 -1.12
CA TYR A 141 7.52 6.59 -0.68
C TYR A 141 8.70 7.16 0.09
N GLY A 142 8.99 6.55 1.24
CA GLY A 142 10.19 6.79 2.01
C GLY A 142 11.21 5.71 1.72
N PHE A 143 12.44 6.08 1.43
CA PHE A 143 13.55 5.14 1.22
C PHE A 143 14.67 5.34 2.25
N TYR A 144 15.20 4.25 2.76
CA TYR A 144 16.50 4.31 3.44
C TYR A 144 17.60 4.70 2.44
N PRO A 145 18.67 5.36 2.90
CA PRO A 145 19.85 5.61 2.08
C PRO A 145 20.30 4.33 1.40
N LYS A 146 20.77 4.49 0.16
CA LYS A 146 21.20 3.39 -0.69
C LYS A 146 22.25 2.55 0.04
N ASP A 147 22.00 1.25 0.13
CA ASP A 147 22.99 0.32 0.66
C ASP A 147 24.17 0.26 -0.32
N GLN A 148 25.38 0.48 0.20
CA GLN A 148 26.62 0.48 -0.56
C GLN A 148 26.97 -0.93 -1.10
N VAL A 149 26.45 -2.00 -0.48
CA VAL A 149 26.74 -3.39 -0.86
C VAL A 149 25.80 -3.88 -1.95
N SER A 150 24.48 -3.80 -1.70
CA SER A 150 23.48 -4.30 -2.66
C SER A 150 23.19 -3.30 -3.78
N GLY A 151 23.50 -2.02 -3.59
CA GLY A 151 23.17 -0.96 -4.55
C GLY A 151 21.66 -0.69 -4.68
N TYR A 152 20.83 -1.26 -3.79
CA TYR A 152 19.39 -0.98 -3.76
C TYR A 152 19.06 0.07 -2.70
N GLN A 153 18.09 0.93 -3.00
CA GLN A 153 17.40 1.71 -1.97
C GLN A 153 16.31 0.83 -1.37
N THR A 154 16.44 0.54 -0.08
CA THR A 154 15.44 -0.26 0.63
C THR A 154 14.24 0.63 0.94
N PRO A 155 13.02 0.25 0.53
CA PRO A 155 11.82 1.01 0.87
C PRO A 155 11.62 0.95 2.39
N ALA A 156 11.37 2.09 3.01
CA ALA A 156 11.15 2.27 4.44
C ALA A 156 9.66 2.42 4.76
N ALA A 157 8.93 3.17 3.95
CA ALA A 157 7.49 3.36 4.11
C ALA A 157 6.80 3.78 2.80
N PHE A 158 5.48 3.61 2.76
CA PHE A 158 4.60 4.14 1.74
C PHE A 158 3.41 4.81 2.43
N TRP A 159 3.03 6.01 2.01
CA TRP A 159 1.81 6.66 2.45
C TRP A 159 0.96 7.09 1.27
N PHE A 160 -0.35 7.15 1.46
CA PHE A 160 -1.33 7.52 0.44
C PHE A 160 -2.54 8.19 1.08
N ARG A 161 -3.28 8.97 0.27
CA ARG A 161 -4.56 9.55 0.66
C ARG A 161 -5.63 8.45 0.82
N THR A 162 -6.48 8.59 1.84
CA THR A 162 -7.66 7.74 2.05
C THR A 162 -8.94 8.55 1.91
N VAL A 163 -10.10 7.93 2.09
CA VAL A 163 -11.41 8.64 2.03
C VAL A 163 -11.49 9.78 3.05
N ASP A 164 -10.87 9.59 4.22
CA ASP A 164 -10.77 10.60 5.26
C ASP A 164 -9.39 10.47 5.88
N GLY A 165 -8.46 11.38 5.55
CA GLY A 165 -7.08 11.39 6.05
C GLY A 165 -6.08 10.65 5.14
N PHE A 166 -5.01 10.16 5.77
CA PHE A 166 -3.92 9.43 5.13
C PHE A 166 -3.78 8.01 5.69
N SER A 167 -3.06 7.16 4.99
CA SER A 167 -2.55 5.92 5.57
C SER A 167 -1.07 5.85 5.34
N ILE A 168 -0.35 5.28 6.29
CA ILE A 168 1.07 4.97 6.14
C ILE A 168 1.28 3.47 6.39
N GLN A 169 2.21 2.91 5.66
CA GLN A 169 2.63 1.52 5.71
C GLN A 169 4.14 1.54 5.94
N TYR A 170 4.62 0.84 6.97
CA TYR A 170 6.05 0.79 7.27
C TYR A 170 6.59 -0.58 6.89
N PHE A 171 7.73 -0.56 6.20
CA PHE A 171 8.34 -1.76 5.67
C PHE A 171 9.45 -2.27 6.58
N LYS A 172 9.51 -3.58 6.69
CA LYS A 172 10.57 -4.31 7.39
C LYS A 172 10.89 -5.59 6.62
N ASP A 173 11.95 -6.27 7.01
CA ASP A 173 12.31 -7.58 6.47
C ASP A 173 12.34 -7.58 4.92
N PHE A 174 12.97 -6.56 4.34
CA PHE A 174 13.11 -6.41 2.89
C PHE A 174 14.07 -7.46 2.35
N GLU A 175 13.61 -8.21 1.36
CA GLU A 175 14.40 -9.25 0.69
C GLU A 175 14.40 -9.00 -0.81
N VAL A 176 15.60 -8.93 -1.40
CA VAL A 176 15.80 -8.88 -2.85
C VAL A 176 15.72 -10.31 -3.42
N LYS A 177 14.55 -10.94 -3.28
CA LYS A 177 14.29 -12.31 -3.73
C LYS A 177 12.98 -12.37 -4.51
N LYS A 178 13.01 -13.07 -5.65
CA LYS A 178 11.79 -13.33 -6.43
C LYS A 178 10.79 -14.14 -5.59
N PRO A 179 9.51 -13.69 -5.50
CA PRO A 179 8.47 -14.47 -4.86
C PRO A 179 8.24 -15.81 -5.57
N ASP A 180 7.69 -16.79 -4.83
CA ASP A 180 7.23 -18.04 -5.41
C ASP A 180 6.13 -17.74 -6.46
N PRO A 181 6.20 -18.26 -7.70
CA PRO A 181 5.20 -17.98 -8.73
C PRO A 181 3.75 -18.30 -8.34
N SER A 182 3.54 -19.20 -7.38
CA SER A 182 2.21 -19.54 -6.88
C SER A 182 1.49 -18.37 -6.20
N VAL A 183 2.21 -17.36 -5.70
CA VAL A 183 1.59 -16.17 -5.09
C VAL A 183 0.81 -15.31 -6.10
N TRP A 184 1.07 -15.50 -7.40
CA TRP A 184 0.37 -14.81 -8.49
C TRP A 184 -0.86 -15.58 -8.99
N LYS A 185 -1.11 -16.78 -8.47
CA LYS A 185 -2.20 -17.63 -8.95
C LYS A 185 -3.54 -17.05 -8.56
N LEU A 186 -4.30 -16.61 -9.56
CA LEU A 186 -5.68 -16.18 -9.38
C LEU A 186 -6.53 -17.37 -8.87
N PRO A 187 -7.25 -17.23 -7.74
CA PRO A 187 -8.16 -18.26 -7.28
C PRO A 187 -9.24 -18.57 -8.32
N SER A 188 -9.70 -19.82 -8.40
CA SER A 188 -10.68 -20.23 -9.41
C SER A 188 -12.00 -19.46 -9.33
N TYR A 189 -12.42 -19.08 -8.12
CA TYR A 189 -13.63 -18.26 -7.90
C TYR A 189 -13.46 -16.79 -8.32
N CYS A 190 -12.28 -16.35 -8.74
CA CYS A 190 -12.01 -15.01 -9.24
C CYS A 190 -11.99 -14.92 -10.77
N VAL A 191 -12.03 -16.04 -11.50
CA VAL A 191 -11.87 -16.06 -12.97
C VAL A 191 -12.95 -15.22 -13.68
N ASN A 192 -14.17 -15.22 -13.13
CA ASN A 192 -15.30 -14.41 -13.61
C ASN A 192 -15.76 -13.43 -12.52
N ALA A 193 -14.80 -12.85 -11.78
CA ALA A 193 -15.10 -11.93 -10.69
C ALA A 193 -15.93 -10.74 -11.21
N PRO A 194 -17.03 -10.35 -10.54
CA PRO A 194 -17.75 -9.12 -10.86
C PRO A 194 -16.91 -7.89 -10.53
N SER A 195 -17.33 -6.71 -10.97
CA SER A 195 -16.76 -5.44 -10.48
C SER A 195 -17.02 -5.27 -8.97
N CYS A 196 -16.09 -4.64 -8.25
CA CYS A 196 -16.28 -4.22 -6.86
C CYS A 196 -17.21 -3.01 -6.73
N GLY A 197 -17.55 -2.33 -7.83
CA GLY A 197 -18.34 -1.08 -7.80
C GLY A 197 -17.58 0.13 -7.23
N TYR A 198 -16.26 0.05 -7.20
CA TYR A 198 -15.34 1.11 -6.81
C TYR A 198 -14.38 1.33 -7.98
N LEU A 199 -14.17 2.60 -8.34
CA LEU A 199 -13.50 3.10 -9.55
C LEU A 199 -14.32 3.00 -10.84
#